data_AF-A0A660DWA5-F1
#
_entry.id   AF-A0A660DWA5-F1
#
_cell.length_a   1.000
_cell.length_b   1.000
_cell.length_c   1.000
_cell.angle_alpha   90.00
_cell.angle_beta   90.00
_cell.angle_gamma   90.00
#
_symmetry.space_group_name_H-M   'P 1'
#
loop_
_entity.id
_entity.type
_entity.pdbx_description
1 polymer ?
#
loop_
_entity_poly.entity_id
_entity_poly.type
_entity_poly.pdbx_seq_one_letter_code
_entity_poly.pdbx_strand_id
1 'polypeptide(L)'
;MKLAHKIMKQLALGALGMTMLSAVPVLAQASSYSASRSNSVKLIWRKSMGKHTYYTFSGARYSHHLGYRWNYMKRNPNTTWTTDMHEKVQVKSTGKYRIYYHVVSGNGKHGGWIWRGYLKSGHNPYSTASENAAKKYIALKESGNSYTAVNGLYYGKYQLTKSYLGGDLSAANQEYVANMYVASRYGTWVKAKTFWQGHGYF
;
A
#
# COMPACT_ATOMS: atom_id res chain seq x y z
N MET A 1 -24.36 8.14 17.68
CA MET A 1 -23.62 7.24 16.74
C MET A 1 -23.77 7.58 15.24
N LYS A 2 -24.60 8.56 14.82
CA LYS A 2 -24.92 8.77 13.38
C LYS A 2 -23.96 9.68 12.60
N LEU A 3 -22.99 10.31 13.26
CA LEU A 3 -22.15 11.35 12.65
C LEU A 3 -20.75 10.87 12.22
N ALA A 4 -20.21 9.85 12.90
CA ALA A 4 -18.99 9.14 12.54
C ALA A 4 -19.07 8.60 11.08
N HIS A 5 -20.27 8.13 10.69
CA HIS A 5 -20.66 7.71 9.34
C HIS A 5 -20.65 8.79 8.25
N LYS A 6 -20.57 10.09 8.56
CA LYS A 6 -20.53 11.17 7.54
C LYS A 6 -19.12 11.44 7.04
N ILE A 7 -18.11 11.04 7.80
CA ILE A 7 -16.72 11.40 7.53
C ILE A 7 -16.18 10.73 6.29
N MET A 8 -16.67 9.56 5.85
CA MET A 8 -16.11 8.74 4.74
C MET A 8 -16.96 8.74 3.45
N LYS A 9 -18.03 9.56 3.37
CA LYS A 9 -19.00 9.51 2.28
C LYS A 9 -18.73 10.59 1.24
N GLN A 10 -18.78 10.15 -0.03
CA GLN A 10 -18.93 10.90 -1.27
C GLN A 10 -17.68 10.83 -2.16
N LEU A 11 -17.75 9.96 -3.17
CA LEU A 11 -17.33 10.14 -4.57
C LEU A 11 -17.37 8.75 -5.24
N ALA A 12 -18.38 8.57 -6.09
CA ALA A 12 -18.56 7.37 -6.92
C ALA A 12 -18.44 7.80 -8.39
N LEU A 13 -17.59 7.12 -9.15
CA LEU A 13 -17.59 6.88 -10.62
C LEU A 13 -16.19 6.27 -10.94
N GLY A 14 -15.97 5.15 -11.61
CA GLY A 14 -16.78 4.11 -12.23
C GLY A 14 -15.84 3.11 -12.95
N ALA A 15 -16.31 1.86 -13.17
CA ALA A 15 -15.90 0.84 -14.19
C ALA A 15 -14.44 0.29 -14.15
N LEU A 16 -14.03 -0.94 -14.50
CA LEU A 16 -14.49 -2.22 -15.09
C LEU A 16 -13.37 -3.24 -14.66
N GLY A 17 -13.59 -4.50 -14.28
CA GLY A 17 -13.96 -5.64 -15.14
C GLY A 17 -12.83 -6.70 -15.20
N MET A 18 -13.22 -7.98 -15.09
CA MET A 18 -12.56 -9.23 -15.52
C MET A 18 -11.78 -10.17 -14.57
N THR A 19 -12.11 -11.43 -14.80
CA THR A 19 -12.01 -12.73 -14.12
C THR A 19 -10.78 -13.56 -14.53
N MET A 20 -10.38 -14.55 -13.70
CA MET A 20 -10.42 -16.01 -13.98
C MET A 20 -9.49 -16.84 -13.07
N LEU A 21 -9.97 -18.05 -12.77
CA LEU A 21 -9.47 -19.08 -11.86
C LEU A 21 -8.68 -20.17 -12.62
N SER A 22 -7.64 -20.76 -12.03
CA SER A 22 -7.31 -22.21 -12.11
C SER A 22 -5.96 -22.52 -11.44
N ALA A 23 -5.87 -23.71 -10.83
CA ALA A 23 -4.78 -24.16 -9.96
C ALA A 23 -4.17 -25.47 -10.50
N VAL A 24 -2.83 -25.61 -10.50
CA VAL A 24 -2.08 -26.90 -10.50
C VAL A 24 -0.59 -26.67 -10.08
N PRO A 25 0.24 -27.72 -9.83
CA PRO A 25 0.73 -28.16 -8.51
C PRO A 25 2.15 -27.68 -8.12
N VAL A 26 2.52 -27.90 -6.86
CA VAL A 26 3.80 -27.50 -6.24
C VAL A 26 4.88 -28.56 -6.48
N LEU A 27 5.96 -28.19 -7.17
CA LEU A 27 7.26 -28.88 -7.11
C LEU A 27 8.32 -27.89 -6.59
N ALA A 28 9.04 -28.30 -5.56
CA ALA A 28 10.10 -27.51 -4.95
C ALA A 28 11.29 -27.38 -5.94
N GLN A 29 11.55 -26.17 -6.43
CA GLN A 29 12.63 -25.88 -7.38
C GLN A 29 13.64 -24.88 -6.78
N ALA A 30 14.87 -25.32 -6.56
CA ALA A 30 15.99 -24.42 -6.33
C ALA A 30 16.43 -23.75 -7.65
N SER A 31 16.35 -22.42 -7.68
CA SER A 31 16.92 -21.44 -8.64
C SER A 31 16.28 -21.15 -10.02
N SER A 32 15.01 -21.49 -10.25
CA SER A 32 14.24 -21.01 -11.43
C SER A 32 13.99 -19.48 -11.45
N TYR A 33 14.28 -18.76 -10.35
CA TYR A 33 14.08 -17.32 -10.19
C TYR A 33 15.08 -16.43 -10.96
N SER A 34 16.28 -16.92 -11.26
CA SER A 34 17.31 -16.15 -12.00
C SER A 34 17.09 -16.16 -13.52
N ALA A 35 16.47 -17.22 -14.05
CA ALA A 35 16.21 -17.38 -15.48
C ALA A 35 15.02 -16.54 -15.98
N SER A 36 13.96 -16.36 -15.19
CA SER A 36 12.82 -15.52 -15.62
C SER A 36 13.20 -14.03 -15.76
N ARG A 37 14.11 -13.56 -14.90
CA ARG A 37 14.70 -12.20 -14.98
C ARG A 37 15.45 -11.98 -16.27
N SER A 38 16.38 -12.87 -16.61
CA SER A 38 17.24 -12.71 -17.79
C SER A 38 16.42 -12.72 -19.08
N ASN A 39 15.26 -13.36 -19.10
CA ASN A 39 14.36 -13.37 -20.26
C ASN A 39 13.63 -12.03 -20.47
N SER A 40 13.29 -11.30 -19.40
CA SER A 40 12.49 -10.07 -19.50
C SER A 40 13.30 -8.78 -19.45
N VAL A 41 14.42 -8.78 -18.72
CA VAL A 41 15.24 -7.58 -18.47
C VAL A 41 16.74 -7.86 -18.60
N LYS A 42 17.47 -6.88 -19.12
CA LYS A 42 18.94 -6.84 -19.15
C LYS A 42 19.43 -5.88 -18.08
N LEU A 43 20.24 -6.36 -17.15
CA LEU A 43 20.90 -5.50 -16.17
C LEU A 43 21.96 -4.65 -16.88
N ILE A 44 21.91 -3.33 -16.70
CA ILE A 44 22.88 -2.39 -17.27
C ILE A 44 23.92 -2.02 -16.22
N TRP A 45 23.47 -1.73 -15.00
CA TRP A 45 24.36 -1.53 -13.86
C TRP A 45 23.60 -1.74 -12.55
N ARG A 46 24.35 -2.00 -11.48
CA ARG A 46 23.89 -1.99 -10.10
C ARG A 46 24.95 -1.29 -9.24
N LYS A 47 24.53 -0.37 -8.38
CA LYS A 47 25.42 0.44 -7.53
C LYS A 47 24.83 0.63 -6.13
N SER A 48 25.68 0.95 -5.16
CA SER A 48 25.24 1.46 -3.86
C SER A 48 24.69 2.87 -4.02
N MET A 49 23.64 3.22 -3.28
CA MET A 49 23.01 4.54 -3.36
C MET A 49 22.91 5.28 -2.03
N GLY A 50 23.53 4.78 -0.94
CA GLY A 50 23.37 5.37 0.39
C GLY A 50 21.95 5.23 0.94
N LYS A 51 21.77 5.60 2.22
CA LYS A 51 20.49 5.47 2.91
C LYS A 51 19.60 6.69 2.63
N HIS A 52 18.49 6.44 1.95
CA HIS A 52 17.46 7.45 1.71
C HIS A 52 16.09 6.91 2.10
N THR A 53 15.24 7.82 2.57
CA THR A 53 13.91 7.50 3.09
C THR A 53 12.86 7.77 2.02
N TYR A 54 12.01 6.79 1.74
CA TYR A 54 10.91 6.89 0.80
C TYR A 54 9.63 6.25 1.34
N TYR A 55 8.51 6.59 0.73
CA TYR A 55 7.24 5.90 0.90
C TYR A 55 6.52 5.74 -0.43
N THR A 56 5.61 4.77 -0.52
CA THR A 56 4.73 4.66 -1.68
C THR A 56 3.47 3.86 -1.36
N PHE A 57 2.35 4.30 -1.92
CA PHE A 57 1.07 3.60 -1.87
C PHE A 57 0.78 2.86 -3.19
N SER A 58 1.70 2.93 -4.16
CA SER A 58 1.48 2.51 -5.54
C SER A 58 2.53 1.50 -5.99
N GLY A 59 2.16 0.76 -7.04
CA GLY A 59 3.04 -0.21 -7.67
C GLY A 59 3.22 -1.48 -6.85
N ALA A 60 4.34 -2.15 -7.11
CA ALA A 60 4.66 -3.44 -6.52
C ALA A 60 6.12 -3.51 -6.12
N ARG A 61 6.39 -4.32 -5.10
CA ARG A 61 7.75 -4.67 -4.68
C ARG A 61 8.13 -6.01 -5.30
N TYR A 62 9.32 -6.06 -5.87
CA TYR A 62 9.84 -7.24 -6.54
C TYR A 62 10.97 -7.89 -5.74
N SER A 63 11.18 -9.18 -5.97
CA SER A 63 12.32 -9.95 -5.46
C SER A 63 13.64 -9.44 -6.03
N HIS A 64 14.76 -9.93 -5.48
CA HIS A 64 16.13 -9.58 -5.85
C HIS A 64 16.41 -9.62 -7.38
N HIS A 65 15.64 -10.45 -8.10
CA HIS A 65 15.77 -10.66 -9.53
C HIS A 65 14.65 -10.01 -10.35
N LEU A 66 13.75 -9.19 -9.79
CA LEU A 66 12.58 -8.65 -10.50
C LEU A 66 11.60 -9.70 -11.10
N GLY A 67 11.90 -11.00 -11.02
CA GLY A 67 11.13 -12.09 -11.63
C GLY A 67 9.92 -12.54 -10.80
N TYR A 68 9.93 -12.27 -9.50
CA TYR A 68 8.80 -12.52 -8.61
C TYR A 68 8.30 -11.22 -7.98
N ARG A 69 7.00 -10.94 -8.11
CA ARG A 69 6.33 -9.79 -7.53
C ARG A 69 5.79 -10.17 -6.15
N TRP A 70 6.45 -9.70 -5.09
CA TRP A 70 6.15 -10.10 -3.71
C TRP A 70 4.74 -9.70 -3.27
N ASN A 71 4.36 -8.44 -3.47
CA ASN A 71 3.05 -7.92 -3.13
C ASN A 71 2.82 -6.57 -3.81
N TYR A 72 1.54 -6.22 -4.00
CA TYR A 72 1.14 -4.86 -4.31
C TYR A 72 1.33 -3.97 -3.09
N MET A 73 1.84 -2.74 -3.27
CA MET A 73 2.14 -1.85 -2.14
C MET A 73 0.90 -1.41 -1.35
N LYS A 74 -0.30 -1.52 -1.96
CA LYS A 74 -1.59 -1.36 -1.26
C LYS A 74 -1.73 -2.25 -0.03
N ARG A 75 -0.99 -3.38 0.04
CA ARG A 75 -0.99 -4.29 1.19
C ARG A 75 -0.11 -3.82 2.36
N ASN A 76 0.74 -2.80 2.15
CA ASN A 76 1.65 -2.24 3.15
C ASN A 76 1.52 -0.70 3.20
N PRO A 77 0.34 -0.15 3.51
CA PRO A 77 0.07 1.28 3.37
C PRO A 77 0.80 2.15 4.41
N ASN A 78 1.31 1.57 5.50
CA ASN A 78 1.97 2.29 6.60
C ASN A 78 3.49 2.03 6.63
N THR A 79 4.11 1.67 5.51
CA THR A 79 5.55 1.38 5.48
C THR A 79 6.36 2.56 4.98
N THR A 80 7.39 2.91 5.74
CA THR A 80 8.52 3.73 5.30
C THR A 80 9.65 2.80 4.86
N TRP A 81 10.22 3.10 3.70
CA TRP A 81 11.26 2.34 3.04
C TRP A 81 12.59 3.08 3.13
N THR A 82 13.64 2.36 3.49
CA THR A 82 15.02 2.86 3.43
C THR A 82 15.73 2.19 2.27
N THR A 83 16.41 2.96 1.43
CA THR A 83 17.21 2.42 0.33
C THR A 83 18.64 2.13 0.75
N ASP A 84 19.31 1.30 -0.02
CA ASP A 84 20.74 0.98 0.11
C ASP A 84 21.40 0.82 -1.27
N MET A 85 20.67 0.31 -2.27
CA MET A 85 21.16 0.05 -3.62
C MET A 85 20.18 0.52 -4.69
N HIS A 86 20.70 0.77 -5.89
CA HIS A 86 19.89 0.95 -7.09
C HIS A 86 20.42 0.14 -8.27
N GLU A 87 19.53 -0.16 -9.21
CA GLU A 87 19.88 -0.79 -10.49
C GLU A 87 19.16 -0.16 -11.66
N LYS A 88 19.85 -0.08 -12.79
CA LYS A 88 19.27 0.26 -14.09
C LYS A 88 19.16 -1.02 -14.91
N VAL A 89 17.95 -1.27 -15.39
CA VAL A 89 17.64 -2.40 -16.26
C VAL A 89 17.05 -1.89 -17.56
N GLN A 90 17.32 -2.60 -18.65
CA GLN A 90 16.65 -2.44 -19.93
C GLN A 90 15.61 -3.54 -20.08
N VAL A 91 14.40 -3.17 -20.49
CA VAL A 91 13.30 -4.12 -20.71
C VAL A 91 13.41 -4.63 -22.13
N LYS A 92 13.68 -5.92 -22.33
CA LYS A 92 14.03 -6.47 -23.64
C LYS A 92 12.94 -6.28 -24.69
N SER A 93 11.67 -6.44 -24.29
CA SER A 93 10.52 -6.30 -25.20
C SER A 93 10.28 -4.88 -25.73
N THR A 94 10.76 -3.85 -25.02
CA THR A 94 10.50 -2.45 -25.39
C THR A 94 11.77 -1.64 -25.61
N GLY A 95 12.95 -2.19 -25.30
CA GLY A 95 14.22 -1.47 -25.25
C GLY A 95 14.31 -0.38 -24.17
N LYS A 96 13.22 -0.11 -23.42
CA LYS A 96 13.15 1.00 -22.45
C LYS A 96 13.95 0.72 -21.19
N TYR A 97 14.53 1.77 -20.62
CA TYR A 97 15.25 1.69 -19.36
C TYR A 97 14.34 1.97 -18.16
N ARG A 98 14.55 1.25 -17.07
CA ARG A 98 13.93 1.48 -15.77
C ARG A 98 14.99 1.47 -14.67
N ILE A 99 14.78 2.31 -13.66
CA ILE A 99 15.65 2.35 -12.48
C ILE A 99 14.83 1.85 -11.30
N TYR A 100 15.36 0.85 -10.62
CA TYR A 100 14.78 0.26 -9.43
C TYR A 100 15.67 0.58 -8.23
N TYR A 101 15.04 0.91 -7.11
CA TYR A 101 15.72 1.05 -5.82
C TYR A 101 15.45 -0.20 -5.00
N HIS A 102 16.50 -0.76 -4.42
CA HIS A 102 16.34 -1.73 -3.37
C HIS A 102 15.91 -0.98 -2.11
N VAL A 103 14.90 -1.51 -1.45
CA VAL A 103 14.31 -0.94 -0.26
C VAL A 103 14.20 -1.99 0.82
N VAL A 104 14.35 -1.54 2.06
CA VAL A 104 14.14 -2.34 3.27
C VAL A 104 13.18 -1.58 4.18
N SER A 105 12.21 -2.26 4.78
CA SER A 105 11.31 -1.67 5.77
C SER A 105 12.07 -1.36 7.05
N GLY A 106 11.63 -0.36 7.81
CA GLY A 106 12.28 0.02 9.08
C GLY A 106 12.43 -1.12 10.11
N ASN A 107 11.60 -2.17 10.02
CA ASN A 107 11.69 -3.37 10.87
C ASN A 107 12.53 -4.51 10.27
N GLY A 108 13.16 -4.31 9.10
CA GLY A 108 13.96 -5.33 8.39
C GLY A 108 13.19 -6.51 7.80
N LYS A 109 11.90 -6.68 8.11
CA LYS A 109 11.10 -7.86 7.73
C LYS A 109 10.72 -7.90 6.25
N HIS A 110 10.79 -6.77 5.56
CA HIS A 110 10.38 -6.66 4.16
C HIS A 110 11.47 -5.97 3.37
N GLY A 111 11.98 -6.65 2.35
CA GLY A 111 12.97 -6.10 1.40
C GLY A 111 12.55 -6.34 -0.04
N GLY A 112 13.16 -5.61 -0.97
CA GLY A 112 13.02 -5.87 -2.39
C GLY A 112 13.21 -4.64 -3.26
N TRP A 113 12.94 -4.78 -4.55
CA TRP A 113 13.14 -3.74 -5.54
C TRP A 113 11.83 -3.04 -5.88
N ILE A 114 11.81 -1.72 -5.83
CA ILE A 114 10.67 -0.88 -6.23
C ILE A 114 11.13 0.02 -7.37
N TRP A 115 10.32 0.12 -8.43
CA TRP A 115 10.60 1.07 -9.50
C TRP A 115 10.58 2.50 -8.94
N ARG A 116 11.63 3.29 -9.21
CA ARG A 116 11.82 4.60 -8.58
C ARG A 116 10.64 5.55 -8.79
N GLY A 117 9.93 5.43 -9.92
CA GLY A 117 8.81 6.31 -10.25
C GLY A 117 7.57 6.11 -9.37
N TYR A 118 7.52 5.05 -8.56
CA TYR A 118 6.49 4.90 -7.53
C TYR A 118 6.89 5.53 -6.20
N LEU A 119 8.17 5.79 -5.95
CA LEU A 119 8.66 6.24 -4.65
C LEU A 119 8.50 7.75 -4.49
N LYS A 120 7.99 8.15 -3.33
CA LYS A 120 7.94 9.55 -2.87
C LYS A 120 8.99 9.73 -1.78
N SER A 121 9.75 10.81 -1.84
CA SER A 121 10.81 11.10 -0.86
C SER A 121 10.22 11.43 0.51
N GLY A 122 10.89 10.98 1.57
CA GLY A 122 10.53 11.25 2.97
C GLY A 122 9.85 10.08 3.68
N HIS A 123 9.47 10.31 4.93
CA HIS A 123 8.73 9.35 5.75
C HIS A 123 7.29 9.20 5.25
N ASN A 124 6.71 8.02 5.45
CA ASN A 124 5.29 7.83 5.20
C ASN A 124 4.49 8.75 6.15
N PRO A 125 3.69 9.69 5.63
CA PRO A 125 3.01 10.66 6.46
C PRO A 125 2.02 10.00 7.42
N TYR A 126 1.50 8.81 7.11
CA TYR A 126 0.53 8.10 7.94
C TYR A 126 1.16 7.14 8.96
N SER A 127 2.50 7.10 9.07
CA SER A 127 3.19 6.26 10.06
C SER A 127 3.77 7.04 11.24
N THR A 128 3.52 8.35 11.35
CA THR A 128 3.97 9.14 12.51
C THR A 128 3.19 8.77 13.78
N ALA A 129 3.75 9.03 14.96
CA ALA A 129 3.09 8.71 16.22
C ALA A 129 1.74 9.41 16.38
N SER A 130 1.65 10.69 15.99
CA SER A 130 0.41 11.48 16.04
C SER A 130 -0.64 10.97 15.07
N GLU A 131 -0.26 10.61 13.85
CA GLU A 131 -1.16 10.06 12.83
C GLU A 131 -1.68 8.68 13.25
N ASN A 132 -0.81 7.81 13.76
CA ASN A 132 -1.20 6.52 14.30
C ASN A 132 -2.16 6.65 15.50
N ALA A 133 -1.90 7.60 16.41
CA ALA A 133 -2.76 7.86 17.55
C ALA A 133 -4.14 8.39 17.12
N ALA A 134 -4.18 9.31 16.15
CA ALA A 134 -5.42 9.86 15.60
C ALA A 134 -6.24 8.79 14.87
N LYS A 135 -5.57 7.96 14.08
CA LYS A 135 -6.16 6.82 13.38
C LYS A 135 -6.72 5.77 14.33
N LYS A 136 -5.99 5.42 15.40
CA LYS A 136 -6.47 4.53 16.46
C LYS A 136 -7.69 5.10 17.18
N TYR A 137 -7.69 6.40 17.48
CA TYR A 137 -8.82 7.08 18.10
C TYR A 137 -10.09 6.96 17.25
N ILE A 138 -10.00 7.29 15.96
CA ILE A 138 -11.13 7.18 15.02
C ILE A 138 -11.57 5.72 14.92
N ALA A 139 -10.65 4.78 14.70
CA ALA A 139 -10.98 3.35 14.60
C ALA A 139 -11.73 2.80 15.83
N LEU A 140 -11.32 3.20 17.05
CA LEU A 140 -11.99 2.82 18.28
C LEU A 140 -13.43 3.37 18.33
N LYS A 141 -13.64 4.59 17.86
CA LYS A 141 -14.97 5.22 17.82
C LYS A 141 -15.87 4.65 16.73
N GLU A 142 -15.32 4.31 15.57
CA GLU A 142 -16.08 3.77 14.44
C GLU A 142 -16.52 2.32 14.67
N SER A 143 -15.62 1.47 15.22
CA SER A 143 -15.83 0.02 15.20
C SER A 143 -15.26 -0.72 16.41
N GLY A 144 -14.78 0.00 17.43
CA GLY A 144 -13.97 -0.63 18.48
C GLY A 144 -12.66 -1.21 17.95
N ASN A 145 -12.12 -0.66 16.85
CA ASN A 145 -10.89 -1.11 16.19
C ASN A 145 -10.99 -2.50 15.52
N SER A 146 -12.18 -2.95 15.13
CA SER A 146 -12.42 -4.27 14.53
C SER A 146 -12.44 -4.24 13.00
N TYR A 147 -11.58 -5.04 12.35
CA TYR A 147 -11.55 -5.20 10.88
C TYR A 147 -12.74 -5.98 10.30
N THR A 148 -13.57 -6.57 11.15
CA THR A 148 -14.73 -7.39 10.75
C THR A 148 -16.06 -6.84 11.26
N ALA A 149 -16.06 -5.67 11.91
CA ALA A 149 -17.29 -5.03 12.37
C ALA A 149 -18.22 -4.72 11.19
N VAL A 150 -19.50 -5.05 11.32
CA VAL A 150 -20.52 -4.82 10.29
C VAL A 150 -21.63 -3.96 10.87
N ASN A 151 -22.00 -2.91 10.14
CA ASN A 151 -23.13 -2.06 10.47
C ASN A 151 -23.87 -1.70 9.18
N GLY A 152 -24.89 -2.48 8.82
CA GLY A 152 -25.59 -2.34 7.54
C GLY A 152 -24.65 -2.44 6.34
N LEU A 153 -24.54 -1.35 5.57
CA LEU A 153 -23.67 -1.26 4.37
C LEU A 153 -22.19 -0.97 4.69
N TYR A 154 -21.86 -0.64 5.95
CA TYR A 154 -20.50 -0.33 6.39
C TYR A 154 -19.80 -1.58 6.92
N TYR A 155 -18.50 -1.66 6.67
CA TYR A 155 -17.67 -2.79 7.01
C TYR A 155 -16.30 -2.36 7.55
N GLY A 156 -15.85 -3.07 8.56
CA GLY A 156 -14.49 -3.09 9.05
C GLY A 156 -14.08 -1.89 9.90
N LYS A 157 -12.78 -1.73 10.08
CA LYS A 157 -12.18 -0.93 11.15
C LYS A 157 -12.56 0.55 11.09
N TYR A 158 -12.72 1.07 9.88
CA TYR A 158 -13.04 2.47 9.60
C TYR A 158 -14.48 2.65 9.11
N GLN A 159 -15.31 1.60 9.22
CA GLN A 159 -16.72 1.60 8.79
C GLN A 159 -16.88 2.17 7.36
N LEU A 160 -16.06 1.67 6.45
CA LEU A 160 -16.12 2.00 5.02
C LEU A 160 -17.27 1.25 4.36
N THR A 161 -17.92 1.82 3.33
CA THR A 161 -18.92 1.06 2.58
C THR A 161 -18.24 -0.10 1.84
N LYS A 162 -18.91 -1.26 1.76
CA LYS A 162 -18.38 -2.45 1.05
C LYS A 162 -18.01 -2.14 -0.41
N SER A 163 -18.76 -1.25 -1.05
CA SER A 163 -18.46 -0.77 -2.40
C SER A 163 -17.15 0.01 -2.48
N TYR A 164 -16.84 0.83 -1.48
CA TYR A 164 -15.59 1.61 -1.42
C TYR A 164 -14.36 0.74 -1.15
N LEU A 165 -14.56 -0.42 -0.52
CA LEU A 165 -13.53 -1.45 -0.40
C LEU A 165 -13.29 -2.22 -1.70
N GLY A 166 -14.12 -2.03 -2.73
CA GLY A 166 -13.94 -2.68 -4.04
C GLY A 166 -13.99 -4.21 -3.97
N GLY A 167 -14.73 -4.77 -3.00
CA GLY A 167 -14.82 -6.21 -2.74
C GLY A 167 -13.64 -6.83 -1.98
N ASP A 168 -12.53 -6.10 -1.78
CA ASP A 168 -11.39 -6.57 -0.98
C ASP A 168 -11.55 -6.11 0.48
N LEU A 169 -12.09 -7.01 1.31
CA LEU A 169 -12.35 -6.73 2.74
C LEU A 169 -11.11 -6.91 3.64
N SER A 170 -9.92 -7.15 3.07
CA SER A 170 -8.71 -7.37 3.86
C SER A 170 -8.34 -6.15 4.70
N ALA A 171 -7.73 -6.40 5.87
CA ALA A 171 -7.27 -5.33 6.76
C ALA A 171 -6.36 -4.33 6.04
N ALA A 172 -5.49 -4.81 5.15
CA ALA A 172 -4.57 -3.95 4.42
C ALA A 172 -5.29 -3.05 3.40
N ASN A 173 -6.31 -3.56 2.71
CA ASN A 173 -7.11 -2.74 1.82
C ASN A 173 -7.93 -1.69 2.59
N GLN A 174 -8.51 -2.06 3.73
CA GLN A 174 -9.19 -1.11 4.61
C GLN A 174 -8.26 0.03 5.06
N GLU A 175 -7.03 -0.29 5.46
CA GLU A 175 -6.02 0.70 5.86
C GLU A 175 -5.60 1.62 4.72
N TYR A 176 -5.42 1.07 3.51
CA TYR A 176 -5.07 1.83 2.30
C TYR A 176 -6.20 2.79 1.89
N VAL A 177 -7.41 2.26 1.75
CA VAL A 177 -8.59 3.03 1.33
C VAL A 177 -8.90 4.12 2.35
N ALA A 178 -8.80 3.82 3.64
CA ALA A 178 -8.99 4.83 4.68
C ALA A 178 -7.92 5.93 4.65
N ASN A 179 -6.65 5.59 4.43
CA ASN A 179 -5.58 6.58 4.26
C ASN A 179 -5.85 7.47 3.05
N MET A 180 -6.22 6.89 1.89
CA MET A 180 -6.55 7.68 0.69
C MET A 180 -7.70 8.64 0.92
N TYR A 181 -8.75 8.16 1.58
CA TYR A 181 -9.90 8.98 1.90
C TYR A 181 -9.52 10.16 2.80
N VAL A 182 -8.83 9.88 3.91
CA VAL A 182 -8.41 10.90 4.87
C VAL A 182 -7.47 11.92 4.23
N ALA A 183 -6.55 11.45 3.39
CA ALA A 183 -5.68 12.30 2.59
C ALA A 183 -6.48 13.29 1.74
N SER A 184 -7.48 12.78 1.01
CA SER A 184 -8.28 13.57 0.09
C SER A 184 -9.21 14.55 0.81
N ARG A 185 -9.78 14.15 1.95
CA ARG A 185 -10.82 14.93 2.63
C ARG A 185 -10.29 15.88 3.68
N TYR A 186 -9.29 15.45 4.43
CA TYR A 186 -8.77 16.17 5.60
C TYR A 186 -7.27 16.47 5.50
N GLY A 187 -6.58 15.89 4.53
CA GLY A 187 -5.12 15.92 4.42
C GLY A 187 -4.43 14.92 5.35
N THR A 188 -4.78 14.93 6.64
CA THR A 188 -4.13 14.09 7.67
C THR A 188 -5.11 13.50 8.67
N TRP A 189 -4.74 12.39 9.32
CA TRP A 189 -5.56 11.76 10.35
C TRP A 189 -5.71 12.64 11.59
N VAL A 190 -4.69 13.44 11.93
CA VAL A 190 -4.81 14.43 13.00
C VAL A 190 -5.94 15.43 12.70
N LYS A 191 -5.97 15.98 11.47
CA LYS A 191 -7.05 16.89 11.04
C LYS A 191 -8.41 16.19 11.00
N ALA A 192 -8.46 14.94 10.55
CA ALA A 192 -9.68 14.13 10.59
C ALA A 192 -10.19 13.91 12.02
N LYS A 193 -9.29 13.65 12.98
CA LYS A 193 -9.65 13.53 14.40
C LYS A 193 -10.17 14.84 14.96
N THR A 194 -9.50 15.96 14.68
CA THR A 194 -9.97 17.29 15.12
C THR A 194 -11.36 17.58 14.57
N PHE A 195 -11.58 17.29 13.29
CA PHE A 195 -12.91 17.42 12.68
C PHE A 195 -13.94 16.53 13.39
N TRP A 196 -13.60 15.26 13.65
CA TRP A 196 -14.47 14.32 14.39
C TRP A 196 -14.84 14.85 15.78
N GLN A 197 -13.88 15.41 16.53
CA GLN A 197 -14.12 15.95 17.87
C GLN A 197 -14.99 17.22 17.85
N GLY A 198 -14.80 18.10 16.87
CA GLY A 198 -15.57 19.34 16.75
C GLY A 198 -17.01 19.13 16.27
N HIS A 199 -17.28 18.05 15.55
CA HIS A 199 -18.61 17.76 15.02
C HIS A 199 -19.34 16.66 15.81
N GLY A 200 -18.63 15.79 16.54
CA GLY A 200 -19.14 14.55 17.14
C GLY A 200 -19.96 14.65 18.42
N TYR A 201 -20.45 15.83 18.82
CA TYR A 201 -21.51 15.91 19.84
C TYR A 201 -22.83 15.40 19.20
N PHE A 202 -23.61 14.62 19.95
CA PHE A 202 -24.85 13.85 19.61
C PHE A 202 -24.70 12.34 19.28
#